data_AF-A0A1V2RK20-F1
#
_entry.id   AF-A0A1V2RK20-F1
#
_cell.length_a   1.000
_cell.length_b   1.000
_cell.length_c   1.000
_cell.angle_alpha   90.00
_cell.angle_beta   90.00
_cell.angle_gamma   90.00
#
_symmetry.space_group_name_H-M   'P 1'
#
loop_
_entity.id
_entity.type
_entity.pdbx_description
1 polymer ?
#
loop_
_entity_poly.entity_id
_entity_poly.type
_entity_poly.pdbx_seq_one_letter_code
_entity_poly.pdbx_strand_id
1 'polypeptide(L)'
;MSLSLRFAAGSHTGMIRDHNEDSGYAGPRLLAIADGMGGQAAGEVASSEVISTIVQLDDDIPGSDVLTSLDHSVQRANEQLRTMVTDDPRLDGMGTTLTALLWTGQRLGLVHVGDSRAYLLREGELTQITQDHTWVQRLVDEGRITEEEATTHPQRSLLMRALGSADHIDADLSIREVRVGDRYLLCSDGLSGVVSHETLYDTLSAFAPPEETVRELIELALRGGGPDNITCIVADVLDVDTQEGDTLARQLYDAPQVVGAVAESQNQRFGDKQTPASRAAELGRPPAPGGGGQAPGVAGPPTGVFGSFADDEYVPARTPRHRALKRTALIVLALAIVGGGLYAGYRWTQTQYYVAANGDHVALYQGVSQNLGPLSLHSVERDHPDIQLEFLPEYQRSQVEDSISAGSLAEAEERVGELAEQAEACRLLAAEQEGQNGEEGQNGQEPGDGKDGKGGTEGDGANPESTQLTDRQRELAGQCTR
;
A
#
# COMPACT_ATOMS: atom_id res chain seq x y z
N MET A 1 -28.59 -16.51 -42.43
CA MET A 1 -27.59 -16.02 -41.47
C MET A 1 -28.15 -16.17 -40.08
N SER A 2 -27.92 -17.35 -39.51
CA SER A 2 -28.06 -17.53 -38.07
C SER A 2 -26.73 -17.13 -37.45
N LEU A 3 -26.75 -16.26 -36.45
CA LEU A 3 -25.56 -15.77 -35.77
C LEU A 3 -25.39 -16.49 -34.43
N SER A 4 -24.15 -16.74 -34.02
CA SER A 4 -23.81 -17.29 -32.71
C SER A 4 -22.70 -16.50 -32.04
N LEU A 5 -22.73 -16.45 -30.71
CA LEU A 5 -21.65 -15.90 -29.91
C LEU A 5 -20.67 -16.99 -29.52
N ARG A 6 -19.38 -16.74 -29.73
CA ARG A 6 -18.29 -17.48 -29.10
C ARG A 6 -17.67 -16.61 -28.04
N PHE A 7 -17.64 -17.05 -26.79
CA PHE A 7 -17.22 -16.20 -25.68
C PHE A 7 -16.29 -16.91 -24.71
N ALA A 8 -15.54 -16.12 -23.96
CA ALA A 8 -14.79 -16.55 -22.79
C ALA A 8 -14.86 -15.48 -21.71
N ALA A 9 -14.91 -15.91 -20.46
CA ALA A 9 -14.88 -15.05 -19.28
C ALA A 9 -13.68 -15.40 -18.39
N GLY A 10 -13.10 -14.41 -17.74
CA GLY A 10 -12.03 -14.59 -16.78
C GLY A 10 -12.10 -13.54 -15.68
N SER A 11 -11.75 -13.94 -14.47
CA SER A 11 -11.69 -13.07 -13.31
C SER A 11 -10.49 -13.43 -12.44
N HIS A 12 -9.86 -12.43 -11.84
CA HIS A 12 -8.67 -12.57 -11.00
C HIS A 12 -8.70 -11.51 -9.89
N THR A 13 -8.36 -11.89 -8.65
CA THR A 13 -8.39 -11.01 -7.46
C THR A 13 -7.45 -9.80 -7.56
N GLY A 14 -6.38 -9.93 -8.33
CA GLY A 14 -5.33 -8.92 -8.47
C GLY A 14 -4.14 -9.25 -7.57
N MET A 15 -3.27 -8.27 -7.32
CA MET A 15 -2.08 -8.43 -6.46
C MET A 15 -2.19 -7.71 -5.11
N ILE A 16 -3.17 -6.81 -4.96
CA ILE A 16 -3.30 -5.94 -3.79
C ILE A 16 -4.52 -6.30 -2.94
N ARG A 17 -5.65 -6.64 -3.55
CA ARG A 17 -6.90 -6.97 -2.84
C ARG A 17 -6.83 -8.36 -2.21
N ASP A 18 -7.48 -8.54 -1.06
CA ASP A 18 -7.52 -9.81 -0.33
C ASP A 18 -8.58 -10.79 -0.88
N HIS A 19 -9.67 -10.25 -1.43
CA HIS A 19 -10.80 -11.01 -1.99
C HIS A 19 -11.26 -10.38 -3.30
N ASN A 20 -12.01 -11.17 -4.07
CA ASN A 20 -12.57 -10.77 -5.34
C ASN A 20 -14.03 -10.34 -5.17
N GLU A 21 -14.33 -9.06 -5.40
CA GLU A 21 -15.68 -8.50 -5.35
C GLU A 21 -16.32 -8.39 -6.73
N ASP A 22 -15.59 -8.69 -7.81
CA ASP A 22 -16.16 -8.74 -9.15
C ASP A 22 -16.97 -10.02 -9.36
N SER A 23 -18.04 -9.94 -10.14
CA SER A 23 -18.80 -11.09 -10.64
C SER A 23 -19.02 -10.97 -12.14
N GLY A 24 -18.91 -12.09 -12.86
CA GLY A 24 -19.11 -12.14 -14.31
C GLY A 24 -19.91 -13.36 -14.76
N TYR A 25 -20.65 -13.19 -15.84
CA TYR A 25 -21.40 -14.23 -16.53
C TYR A 25 -21.26 -14.09 -18.04
N ALA A 26 -20.95 -15.17 -18.72
CA ALA A 26 -20.98 -15.24 -20.18
C ALA A 26 -21.76 -16.48 -20.61
N GLY A 27 -22.87 -16.26 -21.28
CA GLY A 27 -23.74 -17.29 -21.84
C GLY A 27 -24.00 -17.08 -23.33
N PRO A 28 -24.72 -18.02 -23.98
CA PRO A 28 -25.04 -17.94 -25.40
C PRO A 28 -25.80 -16.69 -25.81
N ARG A 29 -26.49 -16.01 -24.89
CA ARG A 29 -27.25 -14.79 -25.17
C ARG A 29 -26.87 -13.60 -24.30
N LEU A 30 -26.46 -13.85 -23.06
CA LEU A 30 -26.18 -12.80 -22.08
C LEU A 30 -24.69 -12.77 -21.74
N LEU A 31 -24.10 -11.57 -21.81
CA LEU A 31 -22.79 -11.28 -21.23
C LEU A 31 -23.00 -10.21 -20.16
N ALA A 32 -22.51 -10.41 -18.95
CA ALA A 32 -22.69 -9.47 -17.85
C ALA A 32 -21.47 -9.45 -16.94
N ILE A 33 -21.11 -8.25 -16.48
CA ILE A 33 -20.10 -8.00 -15.48
C ILE A 33 -20.65 -7.03 -14.43
N ALA A 34 -20.30 -7.27 -13.18
CA ALA A 34 -20.63 -6.44 -12.04
C ALA A 34 -19.40 -6.31 -11.14
N ASP A 35 -18.96 -5.09 -10.91
CA ASP A 35 -17.86 -4.73 -10.00
C ASP A 35 -18.47 -4.30 -8.65
N GLY A 36 -18.27 -5.15 -7.65
CA GLY A 36 -18.86 -5.01 -6.32
C GLY A 36 -18.06 -4.04 -5.46
N MET A 37 -18.76 -3.14 -4.80
CA MET A 37 -18.17 -2.20 -3.85
C MET A 37 -18.88 -2.25 -2.51
N GLY A 38 -18.13 -2.10 -1.43
CA GLY A 38 -18.69 -2.01 -0.09
C GLY A 38 -17.63 -2.11 1.00
N GLY A 39 -18.07 -2.00 2.26
CA GLY A 39 -17.21 -2.29 3.41
C GLY A 39 -16.94 -3.79 3.56
N GLN A 40 -16.79 -4.26 4.81
CA GLN A 40 -16.53 -5.66 5.19
C GLN A 40 -17.27 -6.70 4.30
N ALA A 41 -16.61 -7.20 3.25
CA ALA A 41 -17.11 -8.22 2.31
C ALA A 41 -18.53 -7.96 1.75
N ALA A 42 -18.94 -6.70 1.62
CA ALA A 42 -20.26 -6.37 1.10
C ALA A 42 -20.30 -6.34 -0.44
N GLY A 43 -19.19 -6.00 -1.10
CA GLY A 43 -19.12 -5.92 -2.56
C GLY A 43 -19.34 -7.27 -3.24
N GLU A 44 -18.73 -8.34 -2.72
CA GLU A 44 -18.92 -9.71 -3.24
C GLU A 44 -20.39 -10.17 -3.22
N VAL A 45 -21.14 -9.78 -2.18
CA VAL A 45 -22.56 -10.11 -2.04
C VAL A 45 -23.37 -9.30 -3.06
N ALA A 46 -23.04 -8.03 -3.23
CA ALA A 46 -23.71 -7.13 -4.17
C ALA A 46 -23.60 -7.61 -5.62
N SER A 47 -22.36 -7.82 -6.08
CA SER A 47 -22.09 -8.20 -7.46
C SER A 47 -22.65 -9.59 -7.76
N SER A 48 -22.52 -10.53 -6.81
CA SER A 48 -23.07 -11.87 -6.95
C SER A 48 -24.60 -11.88 -7.03
N GLU A 49 -25.29 -11.09 -6.22
CA GLU A 49 -26.76 -11.00 -6.28
C GLU A 49 -27.23 -10.40 -7.61
N VAL A 50 -26.59 -9.31 -8.05
CA VAL A 50 -26.95 -8.65 -9.31
C VAL A 50 -26.77 -9.60 -10.50
N ILE A 51 -25.62 -10.27 -10.61
CA ILE A 51 -25.40 -11.25 -11.68
C ILE A 51 -26.43 -12.39 -11.58
N SER A 52 -26.69 -12.92 -10.39
CA SER A 52 -27.68 -13.99 -10.20
C SER A 52 -29.09 -13.63 -10.69
N THR A 53 -29.49 -12.37 -10.55
CA THR A 53 -30.78 -11.86 -11.03
C THR A 53 -30.78 -11.65 -12.54
N ILE A 54 -29.72 -11.05 -13.10
CA ILE A 54 -29.64 -10.75 -14.53
C ILE A 54 -29.50 -12.03 -15.37
N VAL A 55 -28.86 -13.08 -14.86
CA VAL A 55 -28.67 -14.38 -15.54
C VAL A 55 -29.98 -15.03 -15.99
N GLN A 56 -31.10 -14.74 -15.33
CA GLN A 56 -32.42 -15.25 -15.72
C GLN A 56 -32.84 -14.80 -17.13
N LEU A 57 -32.24 -13.74 -17.68
CA LEU A 57 -32.46 -13.27 -19.04
C LEU A 57 -31.79 -14.15 -20.12
N ASP A 58 -30.84 -15.01 -19.75
CA ASP A 58 -30.19 -15.93 -20.70
C ASP A 58 -31.11 -17.11 -21.07
N ASP A 59 -31.94 -17.58 -20.13
CA ASP A 59 -32.86 -18.70 -20.34
C ASP A 59 -34.16 -18.29 -21.05
N ASP A 60 -34.72 -17.13 -20.68
CA ASP A 60 -36.01 -16.67 -21.16
C ASP A 60 -35.90 -15.22 -21.68
N ILE A 61 -36.02 -15.03 -23.01
CA ILE A 61 -36.41 -13.71 -23.54
C ILE A 61 -37.92 -13.77 -23.79
N PRO A 62 -38.74 -13.13 -22.94
CA PRO A 62 -40.15 -12.99 -23.24
C PRO A 62 -40.27 -12.27 -24.59
N GLY A 63 -41.33 -12.52 -25.36
CA GLY A 63 -41.60 -11.79 -26.61
C GLY A 63 -41.81 -10.27 -26.47
N SER A 64 -41.35 -9.66 -25.37
CA SER A 64 -41.32 -8.25 -25.03
C SER A 64 -40.09 -7.55 -25.63
N ASP A 65 -40.12 -6.21 -25.56
CA ASP A 65 -39.01 -5.35 -25.93
C ASP A 65 -37.78 -5.61 -25.04
N VAL A 66 -36.62 -5.78 -25.67
CA VAL A 66 -35.33 -6.15 -25.04
C VAL A 66 -34.92 -5.14 -23.98
N LEU A 67 -35.10 -3.85 -24.26
CA LEU A 67 -34.74 -2.78 -23.33
C LEU A 67 -35.65 -2.80 -22.10
N THR A 68 -36.93 -3.07 -22.29
CA THR A 68 -37.90 -3.19 -21.19
C THR A 68 -37.54 -4.37 -20.27
N SER A 69 -37.14 -5.51 -20.85
CA SER A 69 -36.69 -6.67 -20.07
C SER A 69 -35.41 -6.38 -19.29
N LEU A 70 -34.44 -5.69 -19.92
CA LEU A 70 -33.21 -5.27 -19.25
C LEU A 70 -33.50 -4.30 -18.11
N ASP A 71 -34.27 -3.23 -18.34
CA ASP A 71 -34.63 -2.26 -17.32
C ASP A 71 -35.32 -2.93 -16.13
N HIS A 72 -36.35 -3.75 -16.37
CA HIS A 72 -37.07 -4.43 -15.30
C HIS A 72 -36.17 -5.34 -14.46
N SER A 73 -35.24 -6.06 -15.10
CA SER A 73 -34.28 -6.90 -14.37
C SER A 73 -33.26 -6.08 -13.57
N VAL A 74 -32.83 -4.93 -14.08
CA VAL A 74 -31.96 -3.99 -13.33
C VAL A 74 -32.69 -3.41 -12.13
N GLN A 75 -33.93 -2.93 -12.30
CA GLN A 75 -34.73 -2.40 -11.19
C GLN A 75 -34.98 -3.48 -10.12
N ARG A 76 -35.28 -4.70 -10.54
CA ARG A 76 -35.45 -5.85 -9.64
C ARG A 76 -34.17 -6.15 -8.86
N ALA A 77 -33.02 -6.19 -9.53
CA ALA A 77 -31.74 -6.42 -8.87
C ALA A 77 -31.43 -5.32 -7.84
N ASN A 78 -31.69 -4.05 -8.18
CA ASN A 78 -31.55 -2.93 -7.26
C ASN A 78 -32.49 -3.03 -6.03
N GLU A 79 -33.74 -3.43 -6.23
CA GLU A 79 -34.71 -3.65 -5.14
C GLU A 79 -34.26 -4.77 -4.20
N GLN A 80 -33.70 -5.86 -4.74
CA GLN A 80 -33.17 -6.97 -3.94
C GLN A 80 -31.98 -6.53 -3.08
N LEU A 81 -31.01 -5.79 -3.64
CA LEU A 81 -29.90 -5.24 -2.86
C LEU A 81 -30.40 -4.38 -1.69
N ARG A 82 -31.38 -3.49 -1.94
CA ARG A 82 -31.95 -2.63 -0.89
C ARG A 82 -32.69 -3.43 0.19
N THR A 83 -33.35 -4.51 -0.20
CA THR A 83 -34.02 -5.41 0.76
C THR A 83 -32.98 -6.10 1.64
N MET A 84 -31.86 -6.56 1.07
CA MET A 84 -30.75 -7.15 1.85
C MET A 84 -30.17 -6.16 2.87
N VAL A 85 -29.96 -4.89 2.49
CA VAL A 85 -29.47 -3.85 3.42
C VAL A 85 -30.51 -3.55 4.51
N THR A 86 -31.80 -3.61 4.18
CA THR A 86 -32.89 -3.43 5.16
C THR A 86 -32.93 -4.57 6.18
N ASP A 87 -32.71 -5.80 5.71
CA ASP A 87 -32.73 -7.01 6.54
C ASP A 87 -31.45 -7.16 7.38
N ASP A 88 -30.29 -6.75 6.85
CA ASP A 88 -29.00 -6.74 7.54
C ASP A 88 -28.29 -5.38 7.41
N PRO A 89 -28.45 -4.48 8.40
CA PRO A 89 -27.81 -3.16 8.39
C PRO A 89 -26.27 -3.18 8.33
N ARG A 90 -25.62 -4.34 8.49
CA ARG A 90 -24.16 -4.47 8.31
C ARG A 90 -23.75 -4.39 6.84
N LEU A 91 -24.69 -4.60 5.93
CA LEU A 91 -24.50 -4.42 4.48
C LEU A 91 -24.72 -2.98 4.04
N ASP A 92 -24.87 -2.03 4.97
CA ASP A 92 -25.00 -0.62 4.62
C ASP A 92 -23.79 -0.13 3.79
N GLY A 93 -24.07 0.62 2.74
CA GLY A 93 -23.08 1.04 1.75
C GLY A 93 -22.69 -0.02 0.70
N MET A 94 -23.32 -1.20 0.72
CA MET A 94 -23.18 -2.20 -0.35
C MET A 94 -23.71 -1.67 -1.68
N GLY A 95 -22.93 -1.86 -2.75
CA GLY A 95 -23.36 -1.55 -4.10
C GLY A 95 -22.54 -2.30 -5.14
N THR A 96 -22.94 -2.17 -6.40
CA THR A 96 -22.17 -2.76 -7.51
C THR A 96 -22.44 -1.99 -8.79
N THR A 97 -21.47 -2.04 -9.70
CA THR A 97 -21.71 -1.67 -11.10
C THR A 97 -22.45 -2.80 -11.81
N LEU A 98 -22.97 -2.52 -13.01
CA LEU A 98 -23.49 -3.52 -13.93
C LEU A 98 -23.28 -3.05 -15.36
N THR A 99 -22.62 -3.87 -16.17
CA THR A 99 -22.61 -3.73 -17.62
C THR A 99 -23.01 -5.07 -18.24
N ALA A 100 -24.08 -5.08 -19.03
CA ALA A 100 -24.56 -6.29 -19.65
C ALA A 100 -25.00 -6.09 -21.11
N LEU A 101 -24.74 -7.11 -21.92
CA LEU A 101 -25.14 -7.25 -23.30
C LEU A 101 -26.11 -8.44 -23.42
N LEU A 102 -27.32 -8.19 -23.91
CA LEU A 102 -28.32 -9.21 -24.16
C LEU A 102 -28.60 -9.36 -25.65
N TRP A 103 -28.31 -10.55 -26.16
CA TRP A 103 -28.46 -10.95 -27.54
C TRP A 103 -29.83 -11.55 -27.81
N THR A 104 -30.48 -11.08 -28.89
CA THR A 104 -31.83 -11.54 -29.28
C THR A 104 -31.89 -12.21 -30.66
N GLY A 105 -30.75 -12.47 -31.27
CA GLY A 105 -30.61 -13.03 -32.62
C GLY A 105 -30.23 -11.98 -33.65
N GLN A 106 -30.91 -10.83 -33.62
CA GLN A 106 -30.78 -9.77 -34.62
C GLN A 106 -30.27 -8.43 -34.03
N ARG A 107 -30.41 -8.27 -32.72
CA ARG A 107 -30.09 -7.04 -31.99
C ARG A 107 -29.43 -7.37 -30.67
N LEU A 108 -28.60 -6.43 -30.22
CA LEU A 108 -27.94 -6.46 -28.93
C LEU A 108 -28.50 -5.33 -28.07
N GLY A 109 -29.10 -5.66 -26.93
CA GLY A 109 -29.43 -4.69 -25.90
C GLY A 109 -28.21 -4.48 -25.00
N LEU A 110 -27.81 -3.23 -24.78
CA LEU A 110 -26.80 -2.85 -23.81
C LEU A 110 -27.51 -2.17 -22.63
N VAL A 111 -27.17 -2.60 -21.42
CA VAL A 111 -27.49 -1.89 -20.17
C VAL A 111 -26.19 -1.59 -19.42
N HIS A 112 -26.07 -0.38 -18.88
CA HIS A 112 -24.87 0.06 -18.20
C HIS A 112 -25.17 0.97 -17.00
N VAL A 113 -24.52 0.68 -15.87
CA VAL A 113 -24.48 1.48 -14.66
C VAL A 113 -23.12 1.33 -14.00
N GLY A 114 -22.33 2.41 -13.93
CA GLY A 114 -21.07 2.45 -13.17
C GLY A 114 -19.91 2.81 -14.07
N ASP A 115 -18.73 2.26 -13.82
CA ASP A 115 -17.50 2.52 -14.57
C ASP A 115 -16.86 1.24 -15.16
N SER A 116 -17.51 0.10 -15.01
CA SER A 116 -17.25 -1.06 -15.86
C SER A 116 -17.52 -0.69 -17.32
N ARG A 117 -16.71 -1.20 -18.25
CA ARG A 117 -16.74 -0.75 -19.65
C ARG A 117 -17.12 -1.87 -20.60
N ALA A 118 -17.79 -1.49 -21.68
CA ALA A 118 -17.91 -2.35 -22.86
C ALA A 118 -17.28 -1.68 -24.08
N TYR A 119 -16.58 -2.47 -24.87
CA TYR A 119 -15.94 -2.07 -26.12
C TYR A 119 -16.43 -2.94 -27.28
N LEU A 120 -16.43 -2.36 -28.47
CA LEU A 120 -16.67 -3.02 -29.75
C LEU A 120 -15.45 -2.84 -30.65
N LEU A 121 -14.85 -3.93 -31.10
CA LEU A 121 -13.91 -3.96 -32.19
C LEU A 121 -14.66 -4.33 -33.47
N ARG A 122 -14.76 -3.38 -34.41
CA ARG A 122 -15.41 -3.57 -35.71
C ARG A 122 -14.57 -2.92 -36.80
N GLU A 123 -14.35 -3.65 -37.91
CA GLU A 123 -13.64 -3.13 -39.08
C GLU A 123 -12.24 -2.54 -38.77
N GLY A 124 -11.59 -3.03 -37.70
CA GLY A 124 -10.26 -2.57 -37.28
C GLY A 124 -10.26 -1.31 -36.41
N GLU A 125 -11.40 -0.89 -35.89
CA GLU A 125 -11.55 0.21 -34.94
C GLU A 125 -12.12 -0.29 -33.60
N LEU A 126 -11.46 0.04 -32.48
CA LEU A 126 -11.94 -0.25 -31.13
C LEU A 126 -12.66 0.98 -30.58
N THR A 127 -13.95 0.84 -30.29
CA THR A 127 -14.77 1.93 -29.75
C THR A 127 -15.35 1.53 -28.40
N GLN A 128 -15.25 2.40 -27.41
CA GLN A 128 -16.00 2.25 -26.15
C GLN A 128 -17.48 2.54 -26.41
N ILE A 129 -18.36 1.60 -26.05
CA ILE A 129 -19.81 1.71 -26.29
C ILE A 129 -20.62 2.08 -25.04
N THR A 130 -19.96 2.16 -23.89
CA THR A 130 -20.49 2.66 -22.60
C THR A 130 -19.85 4.00 -22.25
N GLN A 131 -20.50 4.78 -21.38
CA GLN A 131 -19.95 6.01 -20.83
C GLN A 131 -19.87 5.90 -19.31
N ASP A 132 -18.68 6.09 -18.76
CA ASP A 132 -18.44 5.88 -17.34
C ASP A 132 -19.26 6.84 -16.48
N HIS A 133 -19.97 6.32 -15.48
CA HIS A 133 -20.69 7.10 -14.49
C HIS A 133 -19.77 7.55 -13.34
N THR A 134 -18.61 8.13 -13.66
CA THR A 134 -17.64 8.65 -12.69
C THR A 134 -17.71 10.17 -12.59
N TRP A 135 -17.20 10.71 -11.47
CA TRP A 135 -17.10 12.16 -11.28
C TRP A 135 -16.19 12.81 -12.34
N VAL A 136 -15.09 12.15 -12.70
CA VAL A 136 -14.16 12.67 -13.71
C VAL A 136 -14.77 12.69 -15.10
N GLN A 137 -15.57 11.69 -15.47
CA GLN A 137 -16.28 11.70 -16.74
C GLN A 137 -17.21 12.90 -16.84
N ARG A 138 -17.93 13.23 -15.77
CA ARG A 138 -18.77 14.44 -15.73
C ARG A 138 -17.96 15.73 -15.92
N LEU A 139 -16.76 15.81 -15.35
CA LEU A 139 -15.89 16.97 -15.53
C LEU A 139 -15.39 17.09 -16.98
N VAL A 140 -15.12 15.95 -17.63
CA VAL A 140 -14.78 15.89 -19.06
C VAL A 140 -15.96 16.37 -19.91
N ASP A 141 -17.16 15.86 -19.64
CA ASP A 141 -18.40 16.23 -20.36
C ASP A 141 -18.73 17.73 -20.21
N GLU A 142 -18.44 18.31 -19.05
CA GLU A 142 -18.58 19.76 -18.77
C GLU A 142 -17.42 20.60 -19.36
N GLY A 143 -16.42 19.97 -19.99
CA GLY A 143 -15.24 20.63 -20.55
C GLY A 143 -14.30 21.26 -19.51
N ARG A 144 -14.38 20.79 -18.25
CA ARG A 144 -13.60 21.32 -17.12
C ARG A 144 -12.22 20.69 -17.00
N ILE A 145 -12.07 19.46 -17.46
CA ILE A 145 -10.80 18.74 -17.59
C ILE A 145 -10.76 18.02 -18.93
N THR A 146 -9.57 17.68 -19.37
CA THR A 146 -9.33 16.82 -20.55
C THR A 146 -9.44 15.34 -20.20
N GLU A 147 -9.60 14.48 -21.21
CA GLU A 147 -9.57 13.02 -21.03
C GLU A 147 -8.23 12.56 -20.45
N GLU A 148 -7.10 13.17 -20.86
CA GLU A 148 -5.79 12.83 -20.31
C GLU A 148 -5.68 13.19 -18.82
N GLU A 149 -6.20 14.35 -18.42
CA GLU A 149 -6.23 14.77 -17.00
C GLU A 149 -7.12 13.85 -16.15
N ALA A 150 -8.22 13.34 -16.71
CA ALA A 150 -9.12 12.42 -16.00
C ALA A 150 -8.41 11.14 -15.54
N THR A 151 -7.49 10.61 -16.35
CA THR A 151 -6.76 9.35 -16.03
C THR A 151 -5.86 9.46 -14.79
N THR A 152 -5.34 10.65 -14.49
CA THR A 152 -4.43 10.89 -13.35
C THR A 152 -5.11 11.56 -12.17
N HIS A 153 -6.41 11.86 -12.28
CA HIS A 153 -7.14 12.58 -11.26
C HIS A 153 -7.23 11.77 -9.95
N PRO A 154 -7.07 12.40 -8.76
CA PRO A 154 -7.14 11.70 -7.47
C PRO A 154 -8.49 11.02 -7.21
N GLN A 155 -9.56 11.55 -7.76
CA GLN A 155 -10.93 11.03 -7.62
C GLN A 155 -11.44 10.35 -8.90
N ARG A 156 -10.55 9.73 -9.69
CA ARG A 156 -10.93 9.07 -10.96
C ARG A 156 -11.92 7.92 -10.78
N SER A 157 -11.79 7.16 -9.70
CA SER A 157 -12.68 6.03 -9.35
C SER A 157 -13.89 6.44 -8.50
N LEU A 158 -14.18 7.75 -8.37
CA LEU A 158 -15.35 8.19 -7.61
C LEU A 158 -16.61 8.02 -8.45
N LEU A 159 -17.38 6.98 -8.14
CA LEU A 159 -18.63 6.66 -8.80
C LEU A 159 -19.76 7.63 -8.45
N MET A 160 -20.52 8.00 -9.48
CA MET A 160 -21.72 8.85 -9.38
C MET A 160 -23.01 8.03 -9.45
N ARG A 161 -22.95 6.82 -10.02
CA ARG A 161 -24.08 5.88 -10.12
C ARG A 161 -23.60 4.46 -9.89
N ALA A 162 -24.30 3.74 -9.02
CA ALA A 162 -24.13 2.31 -8.77
C ALA A 162 -25.48 1.71 -8.33
N LEU A 163 -25.66 0.41 -8.51
CA LEU A 163 -26.82 -0.30 -7.96
C LEU A 163 -26.69 -0.39 -6.44
N GLY A 164 -27.82 -0.35 -5.74
CA GLY A 164 -27.91 -0.39 -4.27
C GLY A 164 -27.98 0.99 -3.61
N SER A 165 -27.59 2.07 -4.31
CA SER A 165 -27.48 3.41 -3.70
C SER A 165 -28.77 4.24 -3.69
N ALA A 166 -29.72 3.98 -4.60
CA ALA A 166 -30.95 4.77 -4.75
C ALA A 166 -32.20 3.89 -4.94
N ASP A 167 -33.38 4.43 -4.66
CA ASP A 167 -34.66 3.71 -4.81
C ASP A 167 -34.93 3.30 -6.25
N HIS A 168 -34.57 4.16 -7.20
CA HIS A 168 -34.67 3.92 -8.65
C HIS A 168 -33.33 4.23 -9.30
N ILE A 169 -32.92 3.39 -10.25
CA ILE A 169 -31.66 3.54 -10.98
C ILE A 169 -31.98 3.95 -12.42
N ASP A 170 -31.50 5.12 -12.83
CA ASP A 170 -31.50 5.54 -14.22
C ASP A 170 -30.33 4.85 -14.94
N ALA A 171 -30.59 3.67 -15.51
CA ALA A 171 -29.60 2.90 -16.26
C ALA A 171 -29.52 3.36 -17.72
N ASP A 172 -28.30 3.36 -18.27
CA ASP A 172 -28.09 3.67 -19.68
C ASP A 172 -28.44 2.46 -20.53
N LEU A 173 -29.50 2.59 -21.33
CA LEU A 173 -30.07 1.53 -22.16
C LEU A 173 -29.95 1.89 -23.64
N SER A 174 -29.37 1.00 -24.44
CA SER A 174 -29.30 1.20 -25.90
C SER A 174 -29.40 -0.08 -26.70
N ILE A 175 -29.92 0.02 -27.92
CA ILE A 175 -29.92 -1.09 -28.90
C ILE A 175 -28.78 -0.86 -29.88
N ARG A 176 -28.01 -1.91 -30.16
CA ARG A 176 -26.92 -1.90 -31.13
C ARG A 176 -27.19 -2.94 -32.23
N GLU A 177 -26.83 -2.58 -33.46
CA GLU A 177 -26.81 -3.51 -34.59
C GLU A 177 -25.58 -4.41 -34.47
N VAL A 178 -25.77 -5.70 -34.74
CA VAL A 178 -24.71 -6.70 -34.68
C VAL A 178 -24.37 -7.21 -36.07
N ARG A 179 -23.08 -7.41 -36.33
CA ARG A 179 -22.52 -7.90 -37.59
C ARG A 179 -21.58 -9.06 -37.34
N VAL A 180 -21.49 -9.94 -38.34
CA VAL A 180 -20.50 -11.02 -38.34
C VAL A 180 -19.09 -10.42 -38.26
N GLY A 181 -18.26 -10.96 -37.39
CA GLY A 181 -16.89 -10.50 -37.17
C GLY A 181 -16.76 -9.39 -36.11
N ASP A 182 -17.86 -8.93 -35.53
CA ASP A 182 -17.80 -8.06 -34.35
C ASP A 182 -17.16 -8.81 -33.19
N ARG A 183 -16.28 -8.12 -32.46
CA ARG A 183 -15.70 -8.60 -31.20
C ARG A 183 -16.04 -7.62 -30.09
N TYR A 184 -16.66 -8.12 -29.02
CA TYR A 184 -17.02 -7.36 -27.83
C TYR A 184 -16.05 -7.68 -26.69
N LEU A 185 -15.72 -6.66 -25.90
CA LEU A 185 -15.00 -6.79 -24.63
C LEU A 185 -15.83 -6.12 -23.54
N LEU A 186 -16.16 -6.85 -22.48
CA LEU A 186 -16.66 -6.28 -21.21
C LEU A 186 -15.54 -6.38 -20.17
N CYS A 187 -15.33 -5.34 -19.36
CA CYS A 187 -14.32 -5.38 -18.32
C CYS A 187 -14.60 -4.47 -17.13
N SER A 188 -14.08 -4.84 -15.95
CA SER A 188 -14.07 -3.98 -14.76
C SER A 188 -13.01 -2.90 -14.88
N ASP A 189 -13.03 -1.93 -13.96
CA ASP A 189 -12.05 -0.85 -13.95
C ASP A 189 -10.63 -1.36 -13.66
N GLY A 190 -10.50 -2.52 -12.99
CA GLY A 190 -9.21 -3.16 -12.74
C GLY A 190 -8.46 -3.60 -13.99
N LEU A 191 -9.15 -3.79 -15.13
CA LEU A 191 -8.48 -3.94 -16.43
C LEU A 191 -8.17 -2.56 -17.04
N SER A 192 -9.20 -1.74 -17.25
CA SER A 192 -9.09 -0.50 -18.04
C SER A 192 -8.34 0.63 -17.33
N GLY A 193 -8.15 0.52 -16.01
CA GLY A 193 -7.39 1.45 -15.18
C GLY A 193 -5.88 1.25 -15.26
N VAL A 194 -5.40 0.09 -15.73
CA VAL A 194 -3.96 -0.21 -15.88
C VAL A 194 -3.55 -0.60 -17.30
N VAL A 195 -4.48 -1.09 -18.12
CA VAL A 195 -4.23 -1.42 -19.52
C VAL A 195 -4.77 -0.29 -20.41
N SER A 196 -3.88 0.32 -21.19
CA SER A 196 -4.23 1.44 -22.07
C SER A 196 -5.14 1.03 -23.23
N HIS A 197 -5.88 2.00 -23.79
CA HIS A 197 -6.72 1.77 -24.96
C HIS A 197 -5.94 1.19 -26.16
N GLU A 198 -4.71 1.65 -26.40
CA GLU A 198 -3.83 1.14 -27.47
C GLU A 198 -3.48 -0.34 -27.22
N THR A 199 -3.15 -0.70 -25.98
CA THR A 199 -2.84 -2.09 -25.63
C THR A 199 -4.08 -2.99 -25.73
N LEU A 200 -5.26 -2.50 -25.35
CA LEU A 200 -6.52 -3.22 -25.55
C LEU A 200 -6.78 -3.44 -27.05
N TYR A 201 -6.56 -2.41 -27.87
CA TYR A 201 -6.69 -2.51 -29.32
C TYR A 201 -5.77 -3.57 -29.92
N ASP A 202 -4.47 -3.52 -29.59
CA ASP A 202 -3.48 -4.46 -30.12
C ASP A 202 -3.81 -5.91 -29.73
N THR A 203 -4.21 -6.12 -28.47
CA THR A 203 -4.55 -7.46 -27.95
C THR A 203 -5.81 -8.01 -28.61
N LEU A 204 -6.88 -7.20 -28.72
CA LEU A 204 -8.13 -7.63 -29.35
C LEU A 204 -7.97 -7.86 -30.86
N SER A 205 -7.11 -7.08 -31.52
CA SER A 205 -6.83 -7.14 -32.96
C SER A 205 -5.89 -8.28 -33.37
N ALA A 206 -5.29 -9.00 -32.41
CA ALA A 206 -4.48 -10.19 -32.70
C ALA A 206 -5.32 -11.38 -33.23
N PHE A 207 -6.65 -11.29 -33.19
CA PHE A 207 -7.61 -12.31 -33.61
C PHE A 207 -7.36 -13.70 -32.98
N ALA A 208 -6.74 -13.74 -31.80
CA ALA A 208 -6.64 -14.94 -30.99
C ALA A 208 -8.03 -15.39 -30.51
N PRO A 209 -8.24 -16.68 -30.21
CA PRO A 209 -9.44 -17.18 -29.54
C PRO A 209 -9.83 -16.33 -28.30
N PRO A 210 -11.13 -16.18 -27.98
CA PRO A 210 -11.57 -15.44 -26.79
C PRO A 210 -10.89 -15.91 -25.51
N GLU A 211 -10.67 -17.21 -25.35
CA GLU A 211 -10.05 -17.79 -24.14
C GLU A 211 -8.59 -17.35 -23.97
N GLU A 212 -7.85 -17.27 -25.06
CA GLU A 212 -6.45 -16.83 -25.06
C GLU A 212 -6.37 -15.30 -24.86
N THR A 213 -7.27 -14.57 -25.51
CA THR A 213 -7.37 -13.11 -25.40
C THR A 213 -7.68 -12.70 -23.95
N VAL A 214 -8.65 -13.33 -23.29
CA VAL A 214 -8.98 -13.09 -21.88
C VAL A 214 -7.77 -13.34 -20.97
N ARG A 215 -7.05 -14.45 -21.18
CA ARG A 215 -5.84 -14.77 -20.41
C ARG A 215 -4.77 -13.69 -20.59
N GLU A 216 -4.52 -13.26 -21.82
CA GLU A 216 -3.54 -12.23 -22.13
C GLU A 216 -3.92 -10.88 -21.50
N LEU A 217 -5.19 -10.47 -21.57
CA LEU A 217 -5.69 -9.25 -20.93
C LEU A 217 -5.48 -9.25 -19.42
N ILE A 218 -5.80 -10.36 -18.74
CA ILE A 218 -5.55 -10.52 -17.30
C ILE A 218 -4.06 -10.45 -17.00
N GLU A 219 -3.21 -11.12 -17.78
CA GLU A 219 -1.76 -11.05 -17.62
C GLU A 219 -1.22 -9.63 -17.80
N LEU A 220 -1.73 -8.87 -18.76
CA LEU A 220 -1.33 -7.48 -18.99
C LEU A 220 -1.72 -6.60 -17.80
N ALA A 221 -2.93 -6.76 -17.24
CA ALA A 221 -3.36 -6.03 -16.06
C ALA A 221 -2.49 -6.36 -14.83
N LEU A 222 -2.15 -7.63 -14.65
CA LEU A 222 -1.24 -8.09 -13.60
C LEU A 222 0.17 -7.53 -13.78
N ARG A 223 0.70 -7.46 -15.01
CA ARG A 223 1.98 -6.81 -15.30
C ARG A 223 1.94 -5.30 -15.05
N GLY A 224 0.77 -4.67 -15.21
CA GLY A 224 0.50 -3.29 -14.82
C GLY A 224 0.45 -3.05 -13.31
N GLY A 225 0.62 -4.10 -12.50
CA GLY A 225 0.66 -4.05 -11.04
C GLY A 225 -0.56 -4.66 -10.35
N GLY A 226 -1.64 -4.96 -11.10
CA GLY A 226 -2.86 -5.57 -10.59
C GLY A 226 -3.41 -4.92 -9.31
N PRO A 227 -3.70 -3.61 -9.32
CA PRO A 227 -4.10 -2.88 -8.12
C PRO A 227 -5.51 -3.23 -7.62
N ASP A 228 -6.34 -3.81 -8.49
CA ASP A 228 -7.72 -4.16 -8.21
C ASP A 228 -8.11 -5.56 -8.69
N ASN A 229 -9.34 -5.97 -8.40
CA ASN A 229 -9.98 -7.12 -9.02
C ASN A 229 -10.09 -6.89 -10.54
N ILE A 230 -9.80 -7.93 -11.32
CA ILE A 230 -9.73 -7.85 -12.78
C ILE A 230 -10.70 -8.87 -13.33
N THR A 231 -11.76 -8.41 -13.98
CA THR A 231 -12.73 -9.28 -14.65
C THR A 231 -12.94 -8.80 -16.08
N CYS A 232 -12.92 -9.74 -17.02
CA CYS A 232 -13.22 -9.43 -18.41
C CYS A 232 -13.89 -10.60 -19.15
N ILE A 233 -14.64 -10.24 -20.19
CA ILE A 233 -15.36 -11.16 -21.07
C ILE A 233 -15.07 -10.72 -22.50
N VAL A 234 -14.60 -11.65 -23.33
CA VAL A 234 -14.42 -11.44 -24.77
C VAL A 234 -15.44 -12.29 -25.51
N ALA A 235 -16.13 -11.71 -26.49
CA ALA A 235 -17.12 -12.41 -27.30
C ALA A 235 -17.04 -12.05 -28.78
N ASP A 236 -16.98 -13.08 -29.63
CA ASP A 236 -16.94 -12.98 -31.09
C ASP A 236 -18.29 -13.35 -31.70
N VAL A 237 -18.70 -12.57 -32.69
CA VAL A 237 -19.89 -12.84 -33.49
C VAL A 237 -19.54 -13.66 -34.71
N LEU A 238 -20.09 -14.87 -34.78
CA LEU A 238 -19.83 -15.82 -35.87
C LEU A 238 -21.10 -16.07 -36.69
N ASP A 239 -20.93 -16.35 -37.99
CA ASP A 239 -21.99 -16.84 -38.86
C ASP A 239 -22.05 -18.38 -38.80
N VAL A 240 -23.17 -18.90 -38.31
CA VAL A 240 -23.42 -20.33 -38.12
C VAL A 240 -23.45 -21.07 -39.47
N ASP A 241 -23.86 -20.39 -40.54
CA ASP A 241 -24.01 -21.00 -41.87
C ASP A 241 -22.63 -21.33 -42.52
N THR A 242 -21.52 -20.78 -41.99
CA THR A 242 -20.16 -21.01 -42.51
C THR A 242 -19.39 -22.12 -41.78
N GLN A 243 -19.91 -22.63 -40.65
CA GLN A 243 -19.23 -23.61 -39.80
C GLN A 243 -19.90 -25.00 -39.82
N GLU A 244 -20.24 -25.52 -41.01
CA GLU A 244 -20.84 -26.86 -41.19
C GLU A 244 -19.93 -28.04 -40.73
N GLY A 245 -18.70 -27.78 -40.25
CA GLY A 245 -17.71 -28.81 -39.95
C GLY A 245 -17.45 -29.14 -38.47
N ASP A 246 -17.90 -28.31 -37.51
CA ASP A 246 -17.44 -28.45 -36.10
C ASP A 246 -18.59 -28.38 -35.08
N THR A 247 -19.43 -29.41 -35.10
CA THR A 247 -20.56 -29.58 -34.17
C THR A 247 -20.12 -29.70 -32.71
N LEU A 248 -18.87 -30.13 -32.46
CA LEU A 248 -18.32 -30.31 -31.12
C LEU A 248 -17.84 -28.97 -30.55
N ALA A 249 -17.19 -28.13 -31.36
CA ALA A 249 -16.85 -26.76 -30.97
C ALA A 249 -18.11 -25.95 -30.64
N ARG A 250 -19.18 -26.10 -31.42
CA ARG A 250 -20.48 -25.46 -31.13
C ARG A 250 -21.05 -25.83 -29.77
N GLN A 251 -20.94 -27.11 -29.36
CA GLN A 251 -21.40 -27.56 -28.03
C GLN A 251 -20.52 -27.07 -26.87
N LEU A 252 -19.24 -26.77 -27.11
CA LEU A 252 -18.33 -26.24 -26.08
C LEU A 252 -18.54 -24.75 -25.83
N TYR A 253 -18.97 -23.98 -26.84
CA TYR A 253 -19.25 -22.54 -26.71
C TYR A 253 -20.68 -22.22 -26.24
N ASP A 254 -21.58 -23.20 -26.18
CA ASP A 254 -22.95 -23.00 -25.67
C ASP A 254 -23.02 -23.10 -24.13
N ALA A 255 -21.95 -23.54 -23.46
CA ALA A 255 -21.93 -23.69 -22.00
C ALA A 255 -21.70 -22.33 -21.30
N PRO A 256 -22.61 -21.88 -20.42
CA PRO A 256 -22.40 -20.66 -19.67
C PRO A 256 -21.18 -20.73 -18.76
N GLN A 257 -20.42 -19.64 -18.73
CA GLN A 257 -19.26 -19.44 -17.86
C GLN A 257 -19.61 -18.42 -16.78
N VAL A 258 -19.33 -18.78 -15.53
CA VAL A 258 -19.56 -17.95 -14.34
C VAL A 258 -18.21 -17.72 -13.68
N VAL A 259 -17.84 -16.47 -13.41
CA VAL A 259 -16.52 -16.09 -12.88
C VAL A 259 -16.62 -15.07 -11.74
N GLY A 260 -15.57 -14.97 -10.92
CA GLY A 260 -15.51 -14.04 -9.80
C GLY A 260 -16.27 -14.51 -8.55
N ALA A 261 -16.73 -13.58 -7.72
CA ALA A 261 -17.39 -13.85 -6.44
C ALA A 261 -18.61 -14.78 -6.57
N VAL A 262 -19.40 -14.64 -7.63
CA VAL A 262 -20.53 -15.53 -7.92
C VAL A 262 -20.12 -16.99 -8.14
N ALA A 263 -18.94 -17.25 -8.71
CA ALA A 263 -18.45 -18.62 -8.89
C ALA A 263 -17.93 -19.21 -7.56
N GLU A 264 -17.27 -18.38 -6.75
CA GLU A 264 -16.75 -18.78 -5.43
C GLU A 264 -17.89 -19.09 -4.45
N SER A 265 -18.94 -18.27 -4.43
CA SER A 265 -20.10 -18.47 -3.55
C SER A 265 -20.88 -19.75 -3.88
N GLN A 266 -21.00 -20.11 -5.17
CA GLN A 266 -21.57 -21.39 -5.58
C GLN A 266 -20.72 -22.57 -5.10
N ASN A 267 -19.39 -22.51 -5.28
CA ASN A 267 -18.48 -23.55 -4.80
C ASN A 267 -18.52 -23.71 -3.27
N GLN A 268 -18.65 -22.62 -2.51
CA GLN A 268 -18.82 -22.68 -1.05
C GLN A 268 -20.16 -23.34 -0.65
N ARG A 269 -21.26 -23.03 -1.34
CA ARG A 269 -22.58 -23.67 -1.10
C ARG A 269 -22.59 -25.16 -1.39
N PHE A 270 -21.75 -25.65 -2.31
CA PHE A 270 -21.63 -27.08 -2.63
C PHE A 270 -20.47 -27.79 -1.91
N GLY A 271 -19.46 -27.05 -1.43
CA GLY A 271 -18.28 -27.58 -0.73
C GLY A 271 -18.56 -28.12 0.67
N ASP A 272 -19.66 -27.70 1.31
CA ASP A 272 -20.03 -28.14 2.65
C ASP A 272 -20.74 -29.52 2.69
N LYS A 273 -20.86 -30.18 1.53
CA LYS A 273 -21.32 -31.58 1.43
C LYS A 273 -20.19 -32.52 1.04
N GLN A 274 -19.18 -32.66 1.91
CA GLN A 274 -18.32 -33.84 1.92
C GLN A 274 -19.13 -35.08 2.34
N THR A 275 -19.94 -35.60 1.41
CA THR A 275 -20.66 -36.85 1.63
C THR A 275 -19.65 -38.01 1.71
N PRO A 276 -19.92 -39.04 2.54
CA PRO A 276 -19.10 -40.26 2.58
C PRO A 276 -18.92 -40.93 1.21
N ALA A 277 -19.87 -40.73 0.29
CA ALA A 277 -19.81 -41.21 -1.08
C ALA A 277 -18.69 -40.54 -1.91
N SER A 278 -18.45 -39.23 -1.70
CA SER A 278 -17.38 -38.50 -2.39
C SER A 278 -15.99 -38.97 -1.94
N ARG A 279 -15.81 -39.18 -0.62
CA ARG A 279 -14.56 -39.74 -0.06
C ARG A 279 -14.30 -41.20 -0.48
N ALA A 280 -15.35 -41.99 -0.67
CA ALA A 280 -15.22 -43.36 -1.15
C ALA A 280 -14.82 -43.45 -2.64
N ALA A 281 -15.21 -42.46 -3.45
CA ALA A 281 -14.81 -42.37 -4.86
C ALA A 281 -13.32 -42.05 -5.03
N GLU A 282 -12.73 -41.26 -4.12
CA GLU A 282 -11.29 -40.94 -4.14
C GLU A 282 -10.41 -42.11 -3.69
N LEU A 283 -10.84 -42.91 -2.71
CA LEU A 283 -10.08 -44.07 -2.24
C LEU A 283 -10.10 -45.26 -3.21
N GLY A 284 -11.02 -45.26 -4.19
CA GLY A 284 -11.20 -46.35 -5.14
C GLY A 284 -10.42 -46.24 -6.45
N ARG A 285 -9.59 -45.20 -6.65
CA ARG A 285 -8.88 -44.97 -7.91
C ARG A 285 -7.46 -45.57 -7.87
N PRO A 286 -7.19 -46.72 -8.51
CA PRO A 286 -5.81 -47.17 -8.69
C PRO A 286 -5.11 -46.27 -9.72
N PRO A 287 -3.78 -46.06 -9.62
CA PRO A 287 -3.05 -45.28 -10.61
C PRO A 287 -2.99 -46.08 -11.91
N ALA A 288 -3.62 -45.57 -12.97
CA ALA A 288 -3.58 -46.19 -14.29
C ALA A 288 -2.42 -45.63 -15.13
N PRO A 289 -1.55 -46.48 -15.71
CA PRO A 289 -0.62 -46.10 -16.77
C PRO A 289 -1.34 -46.07 -18.13
N GLY A 290 -0.80 -45.28 -19.06
CA GLY A 290 -1.50 -44.81 -20.25
C GLY A 290 -1.86 -45.83 -21.34
N GLY A 291 -2.73 -45.36 -22.25
CA GLY A 291 -2.90 -45.91 -23.61
C GLY A 291 -4.30 -46.45 -23.95
N GLY A 292 -5.09 -45.65 -24.69
CA GLY A 292 -5.98 -46.02 -25.81
C GLY A 292 -7.16 -46.99 -25.58
N GLY A 293 -8.39 -46.51 -25.83
CA GLY A 293 -9.55 -47.34 -26.20
C GLY A 293 -10.93 -46.82 -25.73
N GLN A 294 -11.80 -46.44 -26.68
CA GLN A 294 -13.27 -46.24 -26.57
C GLN A 294 -13.99 -47.58 -26.24
N ALA A 295 -15.16 -47.74 -25.60
CA ALA A 295 -16.37 -46.93 -25.29
C ALA A 295 -17.24 -47.72 -24.22
N PRO A 296 -18.56 -47.51 -23.98
CA PRO A 296 -19.38 -46.29 -23.75
C PRO A 296 -20.30 -46.36 -22.48
N GLY A 297 -20.75 -45.17 -22.01
CA GLY A 297 -22.11 -44.92 -21.48
C GLY A 297 -22.36 -45.01 -19.98
N VAL A 298 -22.63 -43.86 -19.31
CA VAL A 298 -23.93 -43.46 -18.70
C VAL A 298 -23.87 -41.94 -18.44
N ALA A 299 -24.93 -41.25 -18.83
CA ALA A 299 -25.07 -39.79 -18.86
C ALA A 299 -25.30 -39.15 -17.48
N GLY A 300 -24.56 -38.07 -17.22
CA GLY A 300 -24.97 -36.93 -16.40
C GLY A 300 -24.78 -35.65 -17.22
N PRO A 301 -25.52 -34.56 -16.95
CA PRO A 301 -25.37 -33.32 -17.71
C PRO A 301 -23.93 -32.79 -17.53
N PRO A 302 -23.27 -32.26 -18.58
CA PRO A 302 -21.98 -31.63 -18.42
C PRO A 302 -22.21 -30.27 -17.74
N THR A 303 -21.98 -30.20 -16.44
CA THR A 303 -21.70 -28.92 -15.80
C THR A 303 -20.33 -28.48 -16.31
N GLY A 304 -20.31 -27.64 -17.34
CA GLY A 304 -19.13 -26.99 -17.89
C GLY A 304 -18.55 -25.92 -16.96
N VAL A 305 -18.44 -26.24 -15.66
CA VAL A 305 -17.72 -25.43 -14.69
C VAL A 305 -16.23 -25.66 -14.96
N PHE A 306 -15.62 -24.79 -15.75
CA PHE A 306 -14.20 -24.55 -15.60
C PHE A 306 -14.02 -23.98 -14.19
N GLY A 307 -13.21 -24.66 -13.38
CA GLY A 307 -12.88 -24.18 -12.04
C GLY A 307 -12.27 -22.78 -12.10
N SER A 308 -12.21 -22.10 -10.96
CA SER A 308 -11.33 -20.94 -10.81
C SER A 308 -10.00 -21.26 -11.47
N PHE A 309 -9.39 -20.28 -12.13
CA PHE A 309 -8.00 -20.38 -12.57
C PHE A 309 -7.18 -20.69 -11.32
N ALA A 310 -7.00 -21.97 -11.03
CA ALA A 310 -6.33 -22.43 -9.84
C ALA A 310 -4.88 -21.99 -9.98
N ASP A 311 -4.31 -21.50 -8.89
CA ASP A 311 -2.90 -21.14 -8.71
C ASP A 311 -1.89 -22.25 -9.11
N ASP A 312 -2.36 -23.42 -9.54
CA ASP A 312 -1.58 -24.64 -9.74
C ASP A 312 -1.19 -24.94 -11.21
N GLU A 313 -1.67 -24.19 -12.21
CA GLU A 313 -1.17 -24.35 -13.60
C GLU A 313 -0.08 -23.33 -13.99
N TYR A 314 0.68 -22.86 -13.00
CA TYR A 314 1.98 -22.20 -13.19
C TYR A 314 3.12 -23.21 -13.00
N VAL A 315 3.48 -23.94 -14.08
CA VAL A 315 4.77 -24.64 -14.16
C VAL A 315 5.72 -23.88 -15.09
N PRO A 316 6.38 -22.81 -14.62
CA PRO A 316 7.56 -22.35 -15.33
C PRO A 316 8.64 -23.42 -15.15
N ALA A 317 9.42 -23.67 -16.20
CA ALA A 317 10.63 -24.47 -16.12
C ALA A 317 11.56 -23.88 -15.03
N ARG A 318 11.55 -24.47 -13.83
CA ARG A 318 12.33 -24.00 -12.68
C ARG A 318 13.61 -24.80 -12.58
N THR A 319 14.70 -24.19 -13.05
CA THR A 319 16.03 -24.45 -12.48
C THR A 319 16.02 -24.06 -10.99
N PRO A 320 16.42 -24.94 -10.05
CA PRO A 320 16.04 -24.82 -8.63
C PRO A 320 16.91 -23.88 -7.79
N ARG A 321 17.73 -23.00 -8.38
CA ARG A 321 18.76 -22.25 -7.63
C ARG A 321 18.41 -20.80 -7.28
N HIS A 322 17.40 -20.19 -7.89
CA HIS A 322 17.14 -18.74 -7.76
C HIS A 322 16.15 -18.30 -6.67
N ARG A 323 15.30 -19.18 -6.13
CA ARG A 323 14.33 -18.79 -5.07
C ARG A 323 14.99 -18.60 -3.70
N ALA A 324 16.00 -19.40 -3.37
CA ALA A 324 16.82 -19.17 -2.19
C ALA A 324 17.59 -17.85 -2.32
N LEU A 325 18.14 -17.57 -3.50
CA LEU A 325 18.91 -16.34 -3.76
C LEU A 325 18.07 -15.06 -3.64
N LYS A 326 16.81 -15.09 -4.10
CA LYS A 326 15.89 -13.95 -3.97
C LYS A 326 15.48 -13.70 -2.51
N ARG A 327 15.20 -14.75 -1.74
CA ARG A 327 14.91 -14.62 -0.30
C ARG A 327 16.12 -14.12 0.48
N THR A 328 17.32 -14.61 0.18
CA THR A 328 18.54 -14.07 0.80
C THR A 328 18.81 -12.64 0.38
N ALA A 329 18.57 -12.25 -0.88
CA ALA A 329 18.75 -10.88 -1.33
C ALA A 329 17.81 -9.90 -0.62
N LEU A 330 16.55 -10.30 -0.38
CA LEU A 330 15.56 -9.47 0.31
C LEU A 330 15.89 -9.30 1.80
N ILE A 331 16.36 -10.38 2.45
CA ILE A 331 16.85 -10.33 3.84
C ILE A 331 18.11 -9.45 3.93
N VAL A 332 19.05 -9.58 2.99
CA VAL A 332 20.26 -8.74 2.94
C VAL A 332 19.90 -7.28 2.70
N LEU A 333 18.92 -6.99 1.85
CA LEU A 333 18.45 -5.62 1.61
C LEU A 333 17.80 -5.03 2.86
N ALA A 334 16.95 -5.78 3.56
CA ALA A 334 16.36 -5.35 4.82
C ALA A 334 17.43 -5.09 5.89
N LEU A 335 18.41 -5.99 6.02
CA LEU A 335 19.55 -5.80 6.93
C LEU A 335 20.42 -4.59 6.53
N ALA A 336 20.58 -4.32 5.24
CA ALA A 336 21.32 -3.16 4.75
C ALA A 336 20.58 -1.84 5.05
N ILE A 337 19.24 -1.82 4.97
CA ILE A 337 18.44 -0.66 5.35
C ILE A 337 18.50 -0.42 6.86
N VAL A 338 18.33 -1.47 7.67
CA VAL A 338 18.43 -1.37 9.13
C VAL A 338 19.86 -0.97 9.54
N GLY A 339 20.88 -1.60 8.97
CA GLY A 339 22.28 -1.26 9.20
C GLY A 339 22.62 0.16 8.74
N GLY A 340 22.07 0.60 7.60
CA GLY A 340 22.21 1.96 7.09
C GLY A 340 21.55 3.00 7.99
N GLY A 341 20.36 2.70 8.52
CA GLY A 341 19.67 3.54 9.51
C GLY A 341 20.44 3.64 10.83
N LEU A 342 20.92 2.51 11.36
CA LEU A 342 21.76 2.48 12.57
C LEU A 342 23.09 3.22 12.35
N TYR A 343 23.72 3.06 11.18
CA TYR A 343 24.96 3.76 10.84
C TYR A 343 24.73 5.26 10.67
N ALA A 344 23.63 5.68 10.03
CA ALA A 344 23.28 7.09 9.90
C ALA A 344 22.99 7.73 11.26
N GLY A 345 22.26 7.03 12.14
CA GLY A 345 22.04 7.45 13.53
C GLY A 345 23.34 7.57 14.31
N TYR A 346 24.20 6.55 14.27
CA TYR A 346 25.52 6.58 14.92
C TYR A 346 26.42 7.69 14.35
N ARG A 347 26.43 7.88 13.03
CA ARG A 347 27.20 8.96 12.40
C ARG A 347 26.68 10.33 12.83
N TRP A 348 25.37 10.51 12.97
CA TRP A 348 24.79 11.74 13.48
C TRP A 348 25.19 12.00 14.93
N THR A 349 25.15 11.00 15.81
CA THR A 349 25.59 11.18 17.21
C THR A 349 27.07 11.58 17.30
N GLN A 350 27.91 11.05 16.41
CA GLN A 350 29.35 11.41 16.35
C GLN A 350 29.61 12.84 15.82
N THR A 351 28.59 13.56 15.33
CA THR A 351 28.73 14.97 14.93
C THR A 351 28.35 15.95 16.03
N GLN A 352 27.83 15.47 17.16
CA GLN A 352 27.41 16.30 18.29
C GLN A 352 28.53 16.39 19.32
N TYR A 353 28.62 17.53 20.00
CA TYR A 353 29.56 17.76 21.08
C TYR A 353 28.79 18.31 22.28
N TYR A 354 29.30 18.07 23.48
CA TYR A 354 28.76 18.70 24.68
C TYR A 354 29.83 18.87 25.73
N VAL A 355 29.62 19.85 26.60
CA VAL A 355 30.50 20.14 27.75
C VAL A 355 29.79 19.64 29.00
N ALA A 356 30.44 18.79 29.78
CA ALA A 356 29.87 18.24 31.00
C ALA A 356 30.91 18.07 32.12
N ALA A 357 30.43 17.86 33.34
CA ALA A 357 31.27 17.56 34.49
C ALA A 357 31.92 16.16 34.37
N ASN A 358 33.23 16.10 34.52
CA ASN A 358 34.01 14.87 34.64
C ASN A 358 34.64 14.81 36.04
N GLY A 359 33.85 14.39 37.03
CA GLY A 359 34.26 14.43 38.43
C GLY A 359 34.22 15.86 38.99
N ASP A 360 35.38 16.46 39.24
CA ASP A 360 35.56 17.79 39.85
C ASP A 360 35.93 18.91 38.85
N HIS A 361 36.07 18.58 37.58
CA HIS A 361 36.45 19.50 36.52
C HIS A 361 35.61 19.34 35.25
N VAL A 362 35.76 20.28 34.33
CA VAL A 362 35.01 20.32 33.07
C VAL A 362 35.69 19.44 32.02
N ALA A 363 34.91 18.70 31.23
CA ALA A 363 35.42 17.98 30.07
C ALA A 363 34.52 18.19 28.84
N LEU A 364 35.15 18.11 27.67
CA LEU A 364 34.49 18.17 26.37
C LEU A 364 34.29 16.74 25.86
N TYR A 365 33.04 16.39 25.65
CA TYR A 365 32.62 15.09 25.16
C TYR A 365 32.18 15.19 23.70
N GLN A 366 32.54 14.18 22.91
CA GLN A 366 31.99 13.96 21.58
C GLN A 366 30.90 12.89 21.67
N GLY A 367 29.69 13.21 21.24
CA GLY A 367 28.53 12.32 21.31
C GLY A 367 27.28 12.98 21.85
N VAL A 368 26.35 12.15 22.35
CA VAL A 368 25.13 12.57 23.04
C VAL A 368 25.19 12.19 24.51
N SER A 369 24.71 13.06 25.39
CA SER A 369 24.77 12.88 26.85
C SER A 369 23.84 11.79 27.39
N GLN A 370 22.93 11.24 26.57
CA GLN A 370 22.02 10.16 26.97
C GLN A 370 22.62 8.77 26.75
N ASN A 371 22.49 7.90 27.75
CA ASN A 371 22.92 6.50 27.68
C ASN A 371 21.79 5.61 27.14
N LEU A 372 22.09 4.79 26.11
CA LEU A 372 21.17 3.77 25.60
C LEU A 372 21.51 2.42 26.24
N GLY A 373 20.96 2.17 27.42
CA GLY A 373 21.21 0.92 28.16
C GLY A 373 22.69 0.79 28.55
N PRO A 374 23.37 -0.34 28.27
CA PRO A 374 24.78 -0.55 28.63
C PRO A 374 25.78 0.12 27.67
N LEU A 375 25.32 0.83 26.65
CA LEU A 375 26.18 1.42 25.62
C LEU A 375 26.37 2.93 25.86
N SER A 376 27.60 3.33 26.14
CA SER A 376 28.03 4.73 26.15
C SER A 376 28.23 5.22 24.72
N LEU A 377 27.47 6.22 24.28
CA LEU A 377 27.57 6.83 22.95
C LEU A 377 28.38 8.13 22.95
N HIS A 378 29.13 8.37 24.03
CA HIS A 378 30.01 9.51 24.19
C HIS A 378 31.43 9.05 24.51
N SER A 379 32.42 9.81 24.06
CA SER A 379 33.82 9.69 24.46
C SER A 379 34.35 11.05 24.87
N VAL A 380 35.24 11.08 25.85
CA VAL A 380 35.97 12.31 26.21
C VAL A 380 36.90 12.64 25.05
N GLU A 381 36.66 13.78 24.41
CA GLU A 381 37.50 14.28 23.32
C GLU A 381 38.66 15.09 23.91
N ARG A 382 38.38 15.97 24.88
CA ARG A 382 39.40 16.68 25.65
C ARG A 382 38.99 16.88 27.09
N ASP A 383 39.95 16.70 27.97
CA ASP A 383 39.81 16.88 29.41
C ASP A 383 40.42 18.23 29.80
N HIS A 384 39.73 19.00 30.66
CA HIS A 384 40.17 20.32 31.11
C HIS A 384 40.30 20.36 32.64
N PRO A 385 41.32 19.69 33.22
CA PRO A 385 41.55 19.66 34.66
C PRO A 385 41.94 21.03 35.23
N ASP A 386 42.28 21.98 34.37
CA ASP A 386 42.53 23.38 34.69
C ASP A 386 41.26 24.15 35.07
N ILE A 387 40.08 23.67 34.67
CA ILE A 387 38.78 24.29 34.95
C ILE A 387 38.05 23.47 36.01
N GLN A 388 38.26 23.80 37.28
CA GLN A 388 37.59 23.10 38.39
C GLN A 388 36.19 23.68 38.65
N LEU A 389 35.22 22.80 38.88
CA LEU A 389 33.82 23.14 39.11
C LEU A 389 33.60 24.02 40.36
N GLU A 390 34.51 23.96 41.33
CA GLU A 390 34.44 24.77 42.55
C GLU A 390 34.63 26.27 42.29
N PHE A 391 35.43 26.62 41.28
CA PHE A 391 35.67 28.01 40.87
C PHE A 391 34.65 28.51 39.85
N LEU A 392 33.68 27.70 39.46
CA LEU A 392 32.55 28.13 38.64
C LEU A 392 31.38 28.62 39.52
N PRO A 393 30.72 29.74 39.15
CA PRO A 393 29.46 30.18 39.74
C PRO A 393 28.37 29.10 39.71
N GLU A 394 27.46 29.13 40.69
CA GLU A 394 26.42 28.10 40.90
C GLU A 394 25.58 27.82 39.64
N TYR A 395 25.18 28.87 38.93
CA TYR A 395 24.41 28.75 37.68
C TYR A 395 25.17 27.99 36.59
N GLN A 396 26.46 28.27 36.42
CA GLN A 396 27.30 27.64 35.39
C GLN A 396 27.69 26.21 35.80
N ARG A 397 27.91 25.98 37.09
CA ARG A 397 28.11 24.64 37.64
C ARG A 397 26.90 23.75 37.34
N SER A 398 25.68 24.23 37.61
CA SER A 398 24.44 23.50 37.29
C SER A 398 24.30 23.22 35.80
N GLN A 399 24.65 24.16 34.92
CA GLN A 399 24.61 23.94 33.48
C GLN A 399 25.62 22.88 33.00
N VAL A 400 26.82 22.86 33.57
CA VAL A 400 27.86 21.86 33.24
C VAL A 400 27.47 20.48 33.80
N GLU A 401 26.84 20.42 34.98
CA GLU A 401 26.28 19.18 35.53
C GLU A 401 25.13 18.63 34.67
N ASP A 402 24.27 19.49 34.14
CA ASP A 402 23.16 19.13 33.25
C ASP A 402 23.57 18.89 31.79
N SER A 403 24.85 19.04 31.47
CA SER A 403 25.46 18.97 30.13
C SER A 403 25.04 20.09 29.15
N ILE A 404 26.00 20.90 28.73
CA ILE A 404 25.80 21.98 27.76
C ILE A 404 25.99 21.42 26.34
N SER A 405 24.92 21.33 25.56
CA SER A 405 24.97 20.82 24.18
C SER A 405 25.56 21.84 23.21
N ALA A 406 26.37 21.38 22.24
CA ALA A 406 26.97 22.17 21.18
C ALA A 406 26.87 21.45 19.82
N GLY A 407 26.53 22.19 18.76
CA GLY A 407 26.34 21.62 17.42
C GLY A 407 27.65 21.38 16.66
N SER A 408 28.80 21.84 17.19
CA SER A 408 30.12 21.68 16.57
C SER A 408 31.25 21.75 17.60
N LEU A 409 32.43 21.25 17.22
CA LEU A 409 33.63 21.34 18.06
C LEU A 409 34.02 22.79 18.36
N ALA A 410 33.91 23.68 17.37
CA ALA A 410 34.27 25.10 17.55
C ALA A 410 33.37 25.80 18.58
N GLU A 411 32.06 25.51 18.54
CA GLU A 411 31.10 26.02 19.52
C GLU A 411 31.37 25.44 20.91
N ALA A 412 31.70 24.15 21.00
CA ALA A 412 32.06 23.52 22.28
C ALA A 412 33.36 24.11 22.86
N GLU A 413 34.38 24.36 22.05
CA GLU A 413 35.64 25.01 22.46
C GLU A 413 35.41 26.46 22.91
N GLU A 414 34.52 27.21 22.24
CA GLU A 414 34.13 28.56 22.65
C GLU A 414 33.48 28.55 24.03
N ARG A 415 32.54 27.63 24.29
CA ARG A 415 31.91 27.45 25.61
C ARG A 415 32.91 27.07 26.70
N VAL A 416 33.84 26.19 26.40
CA VAL A 416 34.92 25.84 27.35
C VAL A 416 35.81 27.05 27.63
N GLY A 417 36.11 27.88 26.62
CA GLY A 417 36.86 29.12 26.79
C GLY A 417 36.18 30.12 27.70
N GLU A 418 34.86 30.31 27.55
CA GLU A 418 34.04 31.16 28.44
C GLU A 418 34.12 30.68 29.90
N LEU A 419 33.98 29.37 30.11
CA LEU A 419 34.07 28.75 31.44
C LEU A 419 35.48 28.87 32.03
N ALA A 420 36.53 28.77 31.22
CA ALA A 420 37.92 28.91 31.66
C ALA A 420 38.24 30.33 32.12
N GLU A 421 37.86 31.35 31.33
CA GLU A 421 38.03 32.76 31.71
C GLU A 421 37.32 33.08 33.03
N GLN A 422 36.12 32.53 33.22
CA GLN A 422 35.32 32.73 34.42
C GLN A 422 35.91 32.01 35.64
N ALA A 423 36.31 30.75 35.49
CA ALA A 423 36.96 29.99 36.55
C ALA A 423 38.28 30.63 36.99
N GLU A 424 39.09 31.15 36.06
CA GLU A 424 40.33 31.84 36.38
C GLU A 424 40.07 33.14 37.17
N ALA A 425 39.08 33.94 36.75
CA ALA A 425 38.70 35.15 37.46
C ALA A 425 38.22 34.86 38.89
N CYS A 426 37.37 33.84 39.09
CA CYS A 426 36.90 33.44 40.42
C CYS A 426 38.02 32.84 41.28
N ARG A 427 38.95 32.09 40.69
CA ARG A 427 40.12 31.55 41.40
C ARG A 427 41.06 32.66 41.90
N LEU A 428 41.33 33.67 41.07
CA LEU A 428 42.16 34.82 41.47
C LEU A 428 41.52 35.61 42.62
N LEU A 429 40.20 35.82 42.58
CA LEU A 429 39.48 36.43 43.71
C LEU A 429 39.55 35.59 44.99
N ALA A 430 39.39 34.28 44.88
CA ALA A 430 39.47 33.39 46.04
C ALA A 430 40.87 33.45 46.69
N ALA A 431 41.93 33.50 45.87
CA ALA A 431 43.30 33.67 46.35
C ALA A 431 43.57 35.04 47.02
N GLU A 432 42.98 36.13 46.51
CA GLU A 432 43.05 37.45 47.17
C GLU A 432 42.33 37.44 48.54
N GLN A 433 41.19 36.75 48.65
CA GLN A 433 40.44 36.63 49.90
C GLN A 433 41.14 35.74 50.95
N GLU A 434 41.80 34.67 50.52
CA GLU A 434 42.62 33.83 51.41
C GLU A 434 43.89 34.54 51.87
N GLY A 435 44.53 35.34 51.01
CA GLY A 435 45.66 36.20 51.40
C GLY A 435 45.29 37.25 52.46
N GLN A 436 44.11 37.86 52.33
CA GLN A 436 43.59 38.81 53.31
C GLN A 436 43.19 38.14 54.64
N ASN A 437 42.59 36.94 54.59
CA ASN A 437 42.26 36.17 55.80
C ASN A 437 43.51 35.56 56.47
N GLY A 438 44.59 35.31 55.72
CA GLY A 438 45.88 34.85 56.24
C GLY A 438 46.68 35.94 56.97
N GLU A 439 46.52 37.20 56.58
CA GLU A 439 47.10 38.35 57.29
C GLU A 439 46.27 38.79 58.51
N GLU A 440 44.95 38.55 58.54
CA GLU A 440 44.13 38.76 59.75
C GLU A 440 44.25 37.62 60.79
N GLY A 441 44.73 36.44 60.39
CA GLY A 441 44.94 35.28 61.27
C GLY A 441 46.18 35.33 62.18
N GLN A 442 47.04 36.35 62.09
CA GLN A 442 48.26 36.49 62.92
C GLN A 442 48.16 37.53 64.05
N ASN A 443 46.97 38.09 64.33
CA ASN A 443 46.78 39.08 65.41
C ASN A 443 45.91 38.59 66.58
N GLY A 444 46.07 37.33 66.99
CA GLY A 444 45.34 36.76 68.13
C GLY A 444 46.05 35.59 68.81
N GLN A 445 47.18 35.84 69.47
CA GLN A 445 47.66 34.91 70.52
C GLN A 445 48.10 35.68 71.78
N GLU A 446 47.37 35.40 72.86
CA GLU A 446 47.52 35.86 74.24
C GLU A 446 48.85 35.41 74.89
N PRO A 447 49.25 36.02 76.04
CA PRO A 447 50.65 36.15 76.44
C PRO A 447 51.23 34.88 77.09
N GLY A 448 52.43 34.51 76.65
CA GLY A 448 53.29 33.52 77.29
C GLY A 448 54.59 34.15 77.78
N ASP A 449 54.89 33.88 79.05
CA ASP A 449 56.03 34.35 79.85
C ASP A 449 57.40 34.40 79.14
N GLY A 450 58.17 35.42 79.46
CA GLY A 450 59.49 35.69 78.88
C GLY A 450 60.60 34.77 79.37
N LYS A 451 61.59 34.58 78.49
CA LYS A 451 63.02 34.57 78.82
C LYS A 451 63.91 34.63 77.57
N ASP A 452 64.69 35.70 77.50
CA ASP A 452 66.05 35.88 76.96
C ASP A 452 66.57 35.02 75.79
N GLY A 453 67.02 35.69 74.71
CA GLY A 453 67.95 35.11 73.75
C GLY A 453 68.20 35.92 72.47
N LYS A 454 69.40 36.46 72.32
CA LYS A 454 69.93 37.24 71.16
C LYS A 454 70.24 36.38 69.92
N GLY A 455 70.15 37.01 68.74
CA GLY A 455 70.79 36.63 67.46
C GLY A 455 69.74 36.15 66.44
N GLY A 456 69.56 36.70 65.24
CA GLY A 456 70.44 37.45 64.34
C GLY A 456 70.81 36.56 63.16
N THR A 457 70.08 36.61 62.03
CA THR A 457 70.62 36.47 60.65
C THR A 457 69.55 36.67 59.59
N GLU A 458 69.97 37.34 58.52
CA GLU A 458 69.32 37.58 57.23
C GLU A 458 69.07 36.27 56.45
N GLY A 459 68.12 36.30 55.51
CA GLY A 459 67.81 35.17 54.64
C GLY A 459 66.76 35.49 53.58
N ASP A 460 67.17 36.36 52.65
CA ASP A 460 66.70 36.59 51.28
C ASP A 460 65.68 35.62 50.66
N GLY A 461 64.74 36.17 49.89
CA GLY A 461 64.31 35.55 48.63
C GLY A 461 62.82 35.41 48.36
N ALA A 462 62.35 36.31 47.48
CA ALA A 462 61.36 36.11 46.41
C ALA A 462 59.98 36.75 46.62
N ASN A 463 59.87 37.94 46.03
CA ASN A 463 58.64 38.67 45.72
C ASN A 463 57.88 37.93 44.58
N PRO A 464 56.61 37.54 44.72
CA PRO A 464 55.78 37.21 43.58
C PRO A 464 55.15 38.50 43.02
N GLU A 465 55.27 38.67 41.70
CA GLU A 465 54.62 39.74 40.94
C GLU A 465 53.13 39.83 41.26
N SER A 466 52.65 41.05 41.52
CA SER A 466 51.23 41.34 41.69
C SER A 466 50.53 41.30 40.33
N THR A 467 49.88 40.17 40.04
CA THR A 467 49.02 40.01 38.86
C THR A 467 47.73 40.82 39.06
N GLN A 468 47.74 42.09 38.64
CA GLN A 468 46.53 42.94 38.71
C GLN A 468 45.45 42.41 37.75
N LEU A 469 44.23 42.18 38.26
CA LEU A 469 43.09 41.76 37.44
C LEU A 469 42.77 42.81 36.36
N THR A 470 42.58 42.35 35.13
CA THR A 470 42.10 43.15 33.99
C THR A 470 40.65 43.60 34.21
N ASP A 471 40.22 44.67 33.51
CA ASP A 471 38.88 45.23 33.69
C ASP A 471 37.75 44.23 33.35
N ARG A 472 37.97 43.34 32.37
CA ARG A 472 37.06 42.23 32.03
C ARG A 472 37.00 41.17 33.13
N GLN A 473 38.12 40.87 33.78
CA GLN A 473 38.16 39.94 34.91
C GLN A 473 37.45 40.50 36.14
N ARG A 474 37.46 41.82 36.38
CA ARG A 474 36.69 42.44 37.47
C ARG A 474 35.17 42.37 37.28
N GLU A 475 34.69 42.41 36.04
CA GLU A 475 33.27 42.28 35.73
C GLU A 475 32.77 40.85 35.95
N LEU A 476 33.54 39.85 35.48
CA LEU A 476 33.26 38.42 35.70
C LEU A 476 33.37 38.02 37.18
N ALA A 477 34.34 38.60 37.89
CA ALA A 477 34.54 38.46 39.33
C ALA A 477 33.29 38.80 40.17
N GLY A 478 32.48 39.78 39.72
CA GLY A 478 31.23 40.16 40.39
C GLY A 478 30.15 39.06 40.39
N GLN A 479 30.31 38.03 39.55
CA GLN A 479 29.37 36.91 39.43
C GLN A 479 29.81 35.67 40.21
N CYS A 480 30.99 35.70 40.84
CA CYS A 480 31.57 34.58 41.61
C CYS A 480 30.97 34.40 43.02
N THR A 481 29.76 34.91 43.27
CA THR A 481 29.09 34.73 44.56
C THR A 481 28.79 33.25 44.82
N ARG A 482 29.18 32.77 46.01
CA ARG A 482 29.06 31.38 46.46
C ARG A 482 27.68 30.78 46.28
#